data_AF-A0A2R7KK69-F1
#
_entry.id   AF-A0A2R7KK69-F1
#
_cell.length_a   1.000
_cell.length_b   1.000
_cell.length_c   1.000
_cell.angle_alpha   90.00
_cell.angle_beta   90.00
_cell.angle_gamma   90.00
#
_symmetry.space_group_name_H-M   'P 1'
#
loop_
_entity.id
_entity.type
_entity.pdbx_description
1 polymer ?
#
loop_
_entity_poly.entity_id
_entity_poly.type
_entity_poly.pdbx_seq_one_letter_code
_entity_poly.pdbx_strand_id
1 'polypeptide(L)'
;NVKKVTATLGWEQEYFLIDKALANSRPDLMMTGRTLLGHTSAKGQQLDDHYFGSIPTRALTYMRDLEQECMLLGIPVKTRHNEVAPNQFELAPIFEETNLAVDHNSLLMDVMQKVAERHDFKVLFHEKPFKGVNGSGKHNNWSLATDTGVNLLSPSKTPMSNLQFLTFFINTIKAVNDYETLLRASIATASNDHRLGANEAPPAIISVFIGAQLTKVLSELESVTTGKLSPEEKTDLKLNVVGKIPDVLLDNTDRNRTSPFAFTGNKWEFRAVGSNSNCSNAMTTLNAIVAKQLKDFKIEVDALIESKDMKKDDAIFNVLREYIKQSKKILFEGDGYSEAWEKEAAKRGLSNFKTTPEAIKAKVSKQAFTLFEELGIMNHIEVEARYEIELEEYTKKIQIEGRILGDISRNHVIPTAIRYQNTLIENVKGLKEIFGKEFETIAKEQIVLIKEISGHIEGINSKVLAMTDERRTANHLTDAQKMAEAYCNKVKPYFEDIRNHCDKLELLVDDESWTLTKYRELLFTK
;
A
#
# COMPACT_ATOMS: atom_id res chain seq x y z
N ASN A 1 -0.74 -35.16 18.85
CA ASN A 1 0.00 -34.92 17.59
C ASN A 1 -0.76 -33.93 16.75
N VAL A 2 -0.05 -32.98 16.14
CA VAL A 2 -0.61 -31.98 15.20
C VAL A 2 -0.95 -32.68 13.89
N LYS A 3 -2.18 -32.53 13.38
CA LYS A 3 -2.59 -33.10 12.08
C LYS A 3 -2.68 -32.06 10.98
N LYS A 4 -2.94 -30.80 11.34
CA LYS A 4 -3.11 -29.69 10.40
C LYS A 4 -2.51 -28.40 10.96
N VAL A 5 -2.00 -27.56 10.07
CA VAL A 5 -1.69 -26.16 10.33
C VAL A 5 -2.56 -25.31 9.41
N THR A 6 -3.09 -24.22 9.94
CA THR A 6 -4.02 -23.33 9.28
C THR A 6 -3.45 -21.93 9.29
N ALA A 7 -3.43 -21.27 8.13
CA ALA A 7 -3.09 -19.86 8.05
C ALA A 7 -4.23 -19.02 8.63
N THR A 8 -3.85 -17.97 9.35
CA THR A 8 -4.78 -17.01 9.96
C THR A 8 -4.50 -15.63 9.42
N LEU A 9 -5.55 -14.81 9.31
CA LEU A 9 -5.47 -13.45 8.83
C LEU A 9 -6.33 -12.52 9.69
N GLY A 10 -5.73 -11.44 10.17
CA GLY A 10 -6.44 -10.24 10.63
C GLY A 10 -6.14 -9.08 9.69
N TRP A 11 -7.14 -8.55 9.00
CA TRP A 11 -6.98 -7.40 8.11
C TRP A 11 -7.33 -6.10 8.84
N GLU A 12 -6.64 -5.01 8.52
CA GLU A 12 -6.94 -3.66 9.03
C GLU A 12 -7.43 -2.82 7.85
N GLN A 13 -8.72 -2.47 7.80
CA GLN A 13 -9.29 -1.76 6.65
C GLN A 13 -9.29 -0.25 6.90
N GLU A 14 -8.42 0.47 6.21
CA GLU A 14 -8.48 1.93 6.16
C GLU A 14 -9.36 2.43 5.02
N TYR A 15 -9.98 3.60 5.21
CA TYR A 15 -10.88 4.23 4.25
C TYR A 15 -11.10 5.72 4.58
N PHE A 16 -11.61 6.49 3.62
CA PHE A 16 -12.13 7.84 3.86
C PHE A 16 -13.66 7.84 3.85
N LEU A 17 -14.28 8.68 4.70
CA LEU A 17 -15.70 9.03 4.61
C LEU A 17 -15.86 10.49 4.20
N ILE A 18 -16.52 10.71 3.07
CA ILE A 18 -16.79 12.04 2.55
C ILE A 18 -18.29 12.25 2.47
N ASP A 19 -18.76 13.45 2.79
CA ASP A 19 -20.16 13.80 2.58
C ASP A 19 -20.56 13.55 1.11
N LYS A 20 -21.69 12.88 0.90
CA LYS A 20 -22.15 12.44 -0.42
C LYS A 20 -22.38 13.62 -1.37
N ALA A 21 -22.88 14.77 -0.89
CA ALA A 21 -23.07 15.94 -1.75
C ALA A 21 -21.73 16.54 -2.18
N LEU A 22 -20.76 16.62 -1.26
CA LEU A 22 -19.39 17.06 -1.57
C LEU A 22 -18.64 16.07 -2.48
N ALA A 23 -18.91 14.77 -2.37
CA ALA A 23 -18.36 13.79 -3.29
C ALA A 23 -18.97 13.93 -4.69
N ASN A 24 -20.29 14.15 -4.78
CA ASN A 24 -21.00 14.29 -6.05
C ASN A 24 -20.61 15.55 -6.84
N SER A 25 -20.15 16.61 -6.18
CA SER A 25 -19.61 17.80 -6.85
C SER A 25 -18.21 17.58 -7.45
N ARG A 26 -17.64 16.37 -7.28
CA ARG A 26 -16.33 15.97 -7.77
C ARG A 26 -16.44 14.80 -8.76
N PRO A 27 -16.65 15.07 -10.06
CA PRO A 27 -16.75 14.02 -11.07
C PRO A 27 -15.52 13.10 -11.12
N ASP A 28 -14.33 13.66 -10.86
CA ASP A 28 -13.09 12.89 -10.77
C ASP A 28 -13.11 11.90 -9.61
N LEU A 29 -13.53 12.34 -8.43
CA LEU A 29 -13.67 11.48 -7.25
C LEU A 29 -14.69 10.35 -7.49
N MET A 30 -15.83 10.68 -8.11
CA MET A 30 -16.89 9.71 -8.35
C MET A 30 -16.51 8.65 -9.39
N MET A 31 -15.78 9.03 -10.44
CA MET A 31 -15.44 8.14 -11.55
C MET A 31 -14.13 7.38 -11.34
N THR A 32 -13.22 7.92 -10.52
CA THR A 32 -11.87 7.34 -10.34
C THR A 32 -11.56 6.91 -8.90
N GLY A 33 -12.42 7.24 -7.95
CA GLY A 33 -12.20 6.98 -6.52
C GLY A 33 -11.17 7.93 -5.88
N ARG A 34 -10.60 8.83 -6.65
CA ARG A 34 -9.63 9.83 -6.20
C ARG A 34 -9.85 11.18 -6.87
N THR A 35 -9.26 12.20 -6.28
CA THR A 35 -9.15 13.51 -6.90
C THR A 35 -7.98 13.57 -7.87
N LEU A 36 -8.24 14.00 -9.10
CA LEU A 36 -7.22 14.21 -10.15
C LEU A 36 -6.70 15.65 -10.12
N LEU A 37 -7.53 16.58 -9.63
CA LEU A 37 -7.24 18.00 -9.44
C LEU A 37 -7.49 18.42 -7.99
N GLY A 38 -6.93 19.56 -7.59
CA GLY A 38 -7.24 20.22 -6.32
C GLY A 38 -5.99 20.66 -5.59
N HIS A 39 -5.91 21.94 -5.26
CA HIS A 39 -4.89 22.48 -4.41
C HIS A 39 -5.00 21.93 -2.97
N THR A 40 -3.86 21.65 -2.35
CA THR A 40 -3.81 21.16 -0.97
C THR A 40 -4.34 22.21 0.01
N SER A 41 -5.13 21.78 0.99
CA SER A 41 -5.63 22.68 2.05
C SER A 41 -4.49 23.23 2.91
N ALA A 42 -4.62 24.49 3.36
CA ALA A 42 -3.63 25.12 4.24
C ALA A 42 -3.50 24.38 5.59
N LYS A 43 -4.64 24.02 6.20
CA LYS A 43 -4.68 23.00 7.25
C LYS A 43 -4.76 21.63 6.56
N GLY A 44 -3.79 20.77 6.83
CA GLY A 44 -3.77 19.36 6.45
C GLY A 44 -3.70 18.52 7.72
N GLN A 45 -2.71 17.64 7.79
CA GLN A 45 -2.47 16.75 8.93
C GLN A 45 -1.30 17.21 9.82
N GLN A 46 -0.77 18.43 9.64
CA GLN A 46 0.51 18.85 10.25
C GLN A 46 0.48 18.96 11.79
N LEU A 47 -0.71 18.90 12.41
CA LEU A 47 -0.86 19.00 13.86
C LEU A 47 -0.91 17.63 14.56
N ASP A 48 -0.93 16.52 13.81
CA ASP A 48 -1.12 15.16 14.31
C ASP A 48 -2.33 15.04 15.28
N ASP A 49 -3.32 15.93 15.16
CA ASP A 49 -4.46 16.08 16.08
C ASP A 49 -5.60 15.09 15.79
N HIS A 50 -5.49 14.34 14.69
CA HIS A 50 -6.52 13.43 14.20
C HIS A 50 -6.35 11.99 14.69
N TYR A 51 -5.12 11.50 14.80
CA TYR A 51 -4.86 10.12 15.21
C TYR A 51 -5.32 9.89 16.66
N PHE A 52 -6.24 8.93 16.86
CA PHE A 52 -6.96 8.73 18.12
C PHE A 52 -7.67 9.99 18.70
N GLY A 53 -7.91 11.00 17.86
CA GLY A 53 -8.71 12.18 18.22
C GLY A 53 -10.20 11.84 18.39
N SER A 54 -11.01 12.83 18.75
CA SER A 54 -12.46 12.65 18.86
C SER A 54 -13.09 12.40 17.47
N ILE A 55 -13.80 11.28 17.31
CA ILE A 55 -14.54 10.94 16.07
C ILE A 55 -15.76 11.88 15.94
N PRO A 56 -15.99 12.54 14.78
CA PRO A 56 -17.20 13.33 14.55
C PRO A 56 -18.48 12.51 14.75
N THR A 57 -19.51 13.09 15.36
CA THR A 57 -20.76 12.39 15.72
C THR A 57 -21.43 11.69 14.54
N ARG A 58 -21.40 12.30 13.35
CA ARG A 58 -21.97 11.73 12.13
C ARG A 58 -21.21 10.47 11.68
N ALA A 59 -19.88 10.52 11.66
CA ALA A 59 -19.03 9.36 11.36
C ALA A 59 -19.19 8.26 12.41
N LEU A 60 -19.27 8.61 13.70
CA LEU A 60 -19.51 7.65 14.77
C LEU A 60 -20.86 6.94 14.62
N THR A 61 -21.90 7.65 14.17
CA THR A 61 -23.23 7.08 13.93
C THR A 61 -23.21 6.09 12.76
N TYR A 62 -22.53 6.44 11.67
CA TYR A 62 -22.24 5.50 10.57
C TYR A 62 -21.50 4.25 11.05
N MET A 63 -20.43 4.42 11.83
CA MET A 63 -19.62 3.30 12.32
C MET A 63 -20.40 2.35 13.25
N ARG A 64 -21.34 2.88 14.04
CA ARG A 64 -22.20 2.08 14.92
C ARG A 64 -23.18 1.22 14.12
N ASP A 65 -23.80 1.79 13.09
CA ASP A 65 -24.68 1.05 12.18
C ASP A 65 -23.88 -0.04 11.44
N LEU A 66 -22.68 0.32 10.92
CA LEU A 66 -21.78 -0.64 10.27
C LEU A 66 -21.41 -1.82 11.19
N GLU A 67 -21.04 -1.55 12.43
CA GLU A 67 -20.70 -2.59 13.42
C GLU A 67 -21.89 -3.52 13.68
N GLN A 68 -23.11 -2.98 13.77
CA GLN A 68 -24.32 -3.77 13.93
C GLN A 68 -24.56 -4.71 12.73
N GLU A 69 -24.47 -4.20 11.50
CA GLU A 69 -24.61 -5.01 10.29
C GLU A 69 -23.51 -6.09 10.21
N CYS A 70 -22.27 -5.76 10.56
CA CYS A 70 -21.16 -6.71 10.60
C CYS A 70 -21.43 -7.85 11.57
N MET A 71 -21.92 -7.55 12.78
CA MET A 71 -22.28 -8.57 13.78
C MET A 71 -23.38 -9.50 13.28
N LEU A 72 -24.39 -8.98 12.56
CA LEU A 72 -25.45 -9.81 11.97
C LEU A 72 -24.92 -10.75 10.88
N LEU A 73 -23.89 -10.33 10.15
CA LEU A 73 -23.24 -11.10 9.10
C LEU A 73 -22.12 -12.03 9.61
N GLY A 74 -21.82 -11.99 10.91
CA GLY A 74 -20.77 -12.81 11.53
C GLY A 74 -19.35 -12.25 11.38
N ILE A 75 -19.18 -11.03 10.89
CA ILE A 75 -17.87 -10.37 10.77
C ILE A 75 -17.46 -9.86 12.17
N PRO A 76 -16.36 -10.37 12.77
CA PRO A 76 -16.05 -10.11 14.18
C PRO A 76 -15.29 -8.79 14.37
N VAL A 77 -15.89 -7.67 13.94
CA VAL A 77 -15.32 -6.32 14.09
C VAL A 77 -14.99 -6.03 15.55
N LYS A 78 -13.79 -5.48 15.80
CA LYS A 78 -13.27 -5.28 17.16
C LYS A 78 -12.86 -3.84 17.45
N THR A 79 -12.13 -3.22 16.53
CA THR A 79 -11.57 -1.88 16.70
C THR A 79 -12.03 -0.96 15.58
N ARG A 80 -12.21 0.32 15.94
CA ARG A 80 -12.44 1.43 15.01
C ARG A 80 -11.84 2.70 15.60
N HIS A 81 -11.17 3.50 14.78
CA HIS A 81 -10.60 4.78 15.21
C HIS A 81 -10.44 5.74 14.02
N ASN A 82 -10.14 7.00 14.34
CA ASN A 82 -9.61 7.95 13.37
C ASN A 82 -8.20 7.53 12.96
N GLU A 83 -7.90 7.73 11.70
CA GLU A 83 -6.53 7.66 11.18
C GLU A 83 -5.86 9.04 11.18
N VAL A 84 -4.63 9.10 10.68
CA VAL A 84 -3.81 10.32 10.67
C VAL A 84 -4.41 11.43 9.78
N ALA A 85 -4.96 11.09 8.61
CA ALA A 85 -5.54 12.11 7.73
C ALA A 85 -6.97 12.50 8.16
N PRO A 86 -7.39 13.76 7.92
CA PRO A 86 -8.77 14.18 8.12
C PRO A 86 -9.75 13.31 7.33
N ASN A 87 -10.86 12.93 7.95
CA ASN A 87 -11.87 12.04 7.38
C ASN A 87 -11.37 10.63 6.99
N GLN A 88 -10.18 10.23 7.44
CA GLN A 88 -9.66 8.86 7.34
C GLN A 88 -9.97 8.08 8.62
N PHE A 89 -10.35 6.81 8.46
CA PHE A 89 -10.70 5.92 9.55
C PHE A 89 -10.17 4.52 9.29
N GLU A 90 -10.03 3.74 10.35
CA GLU A 90 -9.70 2.32 10.30
C GLU A 90 -10.79 1.49 10.99
N LEU A 91 -11.00 0.27 10.48
CA LEU A 91 -11.77 -0.79 11.13
C LEU A 91 -11.01 -2.12 11.01
N ALA A 92 -10.84 -2.83 12.14
CA ALA A 92 -10.21 -4.16 12.15
C ALA A 92 -11.04 -5.17 12.96
N PRO A 93 -11.16 -6.43 12.50
CA PRO A 93 -11.81 -7.51 13.22
C PRO A 93 -10.80 -8.31 14.05
N ILE A 94 -11.29 -9.29 14.80
CA ILE A 94 -10.46 -10.39 15.29
C ILE A 94 -9.99 -11.21 14.08
N PHE A 95 -8.75 -11.73 14.13
CA PHE A 95 -8.24 -12.60 13.07
C PHE A 95 -9.06 -13.89 12.95
N GLU A 96 -9.12 -14.44 11.74
CA GLU A 96 -9.84 -15.67 11.43
C GLU A 96 -8.98 -16.60 10.56
N GLU A 97 -9.53 -17.76 10.19
CA GLU A 97 -8.94 -18.57 9.12
C GLU A 97 -8.79 -17.72 7.84
N THR A 98 -7.64 -17.79 7.16
CA THR A 98 -7.35 -16.88 6.05
C THR A 98 -8.43 -16.83 4.98
N ASN A 99 -9.04 -17.96 4.61
CA ASN A 99 -10.11 -17.97 3.61
C ASN A 99 -11.34 -17.20 4.09
N LEU A 100 -11.82 -17.49 5.31
CA LEU A 100 -12.96 -16.80 5.91
C LEU A 100 -12.70 -15.31 6.09
N ALA A 101 -11.50 -14.94 6.57
CA ALA A 101 -11.10 -13.56 6.75
C ALA A 101 -11.14 -12.76 5.43
N VAL A 102 -10.70 -13.37 4.32
CA VAL A 102 -10.76 -12.77 2.98
C VAL A 102 -12.21 -12.54 2.53
N ASP A 103 -13.09 -13.52 2.74
CA ASP A 103 -14.51 -13.42 2.42
C ASP A 103 -15.18 -12.33 3.26
N HIS A 104 -14.90 -12.30 4.56
CA HIS A 104 -15.40 -11.28 5.48
C HIS A 104 -14.91 -9.86 5.14
N ASN A 105 -13.65 -9.68 4.69
CA ASN A 105 -13.19 -8.37 4.22
C ASN A 105 -13.95 -7.94 2.96
N SER A 106 -14.13 -8.85 2.00
CA SER A 106 -14.83 -8.55 0.75
C SER A 106 -16.29 -8.18 1.01
N LEU A 107 -16.95 -8.91 1.92
CA LEU A 107 -18.32 -8.62 2.35
C LEU A 107 -18.39 -7.30 3.13
N LEU A 108 -17.43 -7.02 4.03
CA LEU A 108 -17.36 -5.76 4.75
C LEU A 108 -17.37 -4.58 3.78
N MET A 109 -16.53 -4.60 2.73
CA MET A 109 -16.43 -3.48 1.79
C MET A 109 -17.76 -3.17 1.08
N ASP A 110 -18.56 -4.19 0.77
CA ASP A 110 -19.93 -4.03 0.22
C ASP A 110 -20.89 -3.43 1.27
N VAL A 111 -20.85 -3.94 2.50
CA VAL A 111 -21.68 -3.44 3.61
C VAL A 111 -21.36 -1.99 3.92
N MET A 112 -20.08 -1.62 3.95
CA MET A 112 -19.63 -0.24 4.15
C MET A 112 -20.26 0.73 3.15
N GLN A 113 -20.33 0.37 1.87
CA GLN A 113 -20.95 1.23 0.86
C GLN A 113 -22.45 1.38 1.12
N LYS A 114 -23.17 0.29 1.39
CA LYS A 114 -24.62 0.29 1.66
C LYS A 114 -24.96 1.09 2.92
N VAL A 115 -24.19 0.93 3.99
CA VAL A 115 -24.35 1.70 5.21
C VAL A 115 -24.05 3.17 4.93
N ALA A 116 -22.97 3.49 4.20
CA ALA A 116 -22.61 4.87 3.92
C ALA A 116 -23.73 5.62 3.17
N GLU A 117 -24.38 4.96 2.21
CA GLU A 117 -25.52 5.52 1.50
C GLU A 117 -26.69 5.91 2.41
N ARG A 118 -26.94 5.17 3.50
CA ARG A 118 -27.99 5.49 4.50
C ARG A 118 -27.64 6.70 5.37
N HIS A 119 -26.35 7.01 5.50
CA HIS A 119 -25.82 8.11 6.33
C HIS A 119 -25.35 9.30 5.49
N ASP A 120 -25.73 9.34 4.20
CA ASP A 120 -25.33 10.36 3.22
C ASP A 120 -23.80 10.52 3.11
N PHE A 121 -23.07 9.43 3.29
CA PHE A 121 -21.63 9.37 3.06
C PHE A 121 -21.29 8.63 1.77
N LYS A 122 -20.12 8.95 1.23
CA LYS A 122 -19.38 8.17 0.26
C LYS A 122 -18.14 7.61 0.93
N VAL A 123 -18.04 6.28 0.99
CA VAL A 123 -16.81 5.60 1.38
C VAL A 123 -15.85 5.58 0.20
N LEU A 124 -14.58 5.90 0.45
CA LEU A 124 -13.51 5.83 -0.53
C LEU A 124 -12.46 4.81 -0.06
N PHE A 125 -12.25 3.79 -0.88
CA PHE A 125 -11.24 2.75 -0.68
C PHE A 125 -9.97 2.97 -1.50
N HIS A 126 -9.93 3.98 -2.36
CA HIS A 126 -8.74 4.26 -3.16
C HIS A 126 -7.55 4.54 -2.23
N GLU A 127 -6.38 4.00 -2.54
CA GLU A 127 -5.19 4.05 -1.67
C GLU A 127 -4.64 5.46 -1.46
N LYS A 128 -4.96 6.37 -2.39
CA LYS A 128 -4.60 7.79 -2.30
C LYS A 128 -5.72 8.71 -2.84
N PRO A 129 -6.84 8.91 -2.12
CA PRO A 129 -7.97 9.68 -2.63
C PRO A 129 -7.62 11.17 -2.78
N PHE A 130 -6.81 11.71 -1.88
CA PHE A 130 -6.37 13.10 -1.85
C PHE A 130 -4.84 13.20 -1.85
N LYS A 131 -4.29 14.14 -2.63
CA LYS A 131 -2.84 14.40 -2.65
C LYS A 131 -2.43 15.19 -1.41
N GLY A 132 -1.23 14.93 -0.88
CA GLY A 132 -0.67 15.72 0.23
C GLY A 132 -1.15 15.34 1.63
N VAL A 133 -1.96 14.29 1.79
CA VAL A 133 -2.35 13.69 3.09
C VAL A 133 -2.01 12.19 3.11
N ASN A 134 -2.12 11.50 4.25
CA ASN A 134 -1.90 10.04 4.34
C ASN A 134 -2.78 9.27 3.34
N GLY A 135 -2.25 8.15 2.86
CA GLY A 135 -3.00 7.21 2.03
C GLY A 135 -3.67 6.14 2.88
N SER A 136 -4.56 5.34 2.27
CA SER A 136 -5.26 4.26 2.96
C SER A 136 -4.64 2.89 2.68
N GLY A 137 -4.25 2.16 3.73
CA GLY A 137 -3.71 0.79 3.66
C GLY A 137 -4.75 -0.31 3.90
N LYS A 138 -4.34 -1.57 3.67
CA LYS A 138 -5.02 -2.75 4.21
C LYS A 138 -4.03 -3.72 4.83
N HIS A 139 -3.58 -3.48 6.05
CA HIS A 139 -2.54 -4.34 6.63
C HIS A 139 -3.05 -5.77 6.77
N ASN A 140 -2.23 -6.74 6.38
CA ASN A 140 -2.54 -8.15 6.53
C ASN A 140 -1.68 -8.75 7.64
N ASN A 141 -2.28 -8.96 8.81
CA ASN A 141 -1.66 -9.63 9.93
C ASN A 141 -1.78 -11.15 9.74
N TRP A 142 -0.71 -11.77 9.25
CA TRP A 142 -0.64 -13.18 8.91
C TRP A 142 0.07 -14.00 10.00
N SER A 143 -0.50 -15.16 10.33
CA SER A 143 0.12 -16.14 11.23
C SER A 143 -0.29 -17.58 10.91
N LEU A 144 0.33 -18.56 11.59
CA LEU A 144 0.09 -19.99 11.41
C LEU A 144 -0.30 -20.66 12.75
N ALA A 145 -1.48 -21.26 12.78
CA ALA A 145 -2.01 -21.94 13.96
C ALA A 145 -2.15 -23.46 13.72
N THR A 146 -1.73 -24.27 14.69
CA THR A 146 -1.98 -25.73 14.65
C THR A 146 -3.43 -26.05 14.98
N ASP A 147 -3.90 -27.23 14.58
CA ASP A 147 -5.20 -27.80 15.00
C ASP A 147 -5.31 -28.04 16.51
N THR A 148 -4.20 -27.95 17.25
CA THR A 148 -4.16 -28.00 18.72
C THR A 148 -4.17 -26.61 19.36
N GLY A 149 -4.34 -25.54 18.60
CA GLY A 149 -4.43 -24.16 19.10
C GLY A 149 -3.08 -23.47 19.38
N VAL A 150 -1.96 -24.00 18.89
CA VAL A 150 -0.63 -23.40 19.08
C VAL A 150 -0.33 -22.46 17.92
N ASN A 151 -0.02 -21.19 18.23
CA ASN A 151 0.53 -20.25 17.27
C ASN A 151 2.03 -20.56 17.04
N LEU A 152 2.40 -20.92 15.82
CA LEU A 152 3.76 -21.29 15.43
C LEU A 152 4.71 -20.11 15.32
N LEU A 153 4.18 -18.89 15.34
CA LEU A 153 4.94 -17.63 15.34
C LEU A 153 4.96 -16.95 16.70
N SER A 154 4.43 -17.59 17.76
CA SER A 154 4.60 -17.09 19.12
C SER A 154 5.90 -17.60 19.74
N PRO A 155 6.75 -16.72 20.28
CA PRO A 155 7.81 -17.12 21.21
C PRO A 155 7.25 -17.84 22.46
N SER A 156 8.06 -18.64 23.12
CA SER A 156 7.65 -19.46 24.27
C SER A 156 8.78 -19.68 25.29
N LYS A 157 8.46 -20.35 26.40
CA LYS A 157 9.36 -20.52 27.56
C LYS A 157 10.42 -21.59 27.36
N THR A 158 10.11 -22.60 26.56
CA THR A 158 10.96 -23.80 26.48
C THR A 158 11.91 -23.74 25.28
N PRO A 159 13.15 -24.22 25.41
CA PRO A 159 14.08 -24.25 24.29
C PRO A 159 13.52 -25.01 23.07
N MET A 160 12.74 -26.07 23.29
CA MET A 160 12.15 -26.86 22.20
C MET A 160 11.04 -26.11 21.47
N SER A 161 10.14 -25.44 22.20
CA SER A 161 9.11 -24.60 21.59
C SER A 161 9.71 -23.40 20.86
N ASN A 162 10.81 -22.84 21.36
CA ASN A 162 11.50 -21.74 20.69
C ASN A 162 12.25 -22.19 19.44
N LEU A 163 12.75 -23.44 19.40
CA LEU A 163 13.28 -24.00 18.16
C LEU A 163 12.18 -24.13 17.09
N GLN A 164 10.96 -24.52 17.49
CA GLN A 164 9.81 -24.53 16.58
C GLN A 164 9.49 -23.13 16.07
N PHE A 165 9.37 -22.15 16.96
CA PHE A 165 9.17 -20.74 16.60
C PHE A 165 10.25 -20.27 15.60
N LEU A 166 11.53 -20.43 15.94
CA LEU A 166 12.66 -20.04 15.09
C LEU A 166 12.61 -20.72 13.72
N THR A 167 12.15 -21.98 13.68
CA THR A 167 11.99 -22.70 12.42
C THR A 167 11.01 -21.99 11.50
N PHE A 168 9.79 -21.69 11.95
CA PHE A 168 8.80 -21.01 11.12
C PHE A 168 9.17 -19.55 10.84
N PHE A 169 9.71 -18.87 11.84
CA PHE A 169 10.15 -17.48 11.74
C PHE A 169 11.25 -17.30 10.67
N ILE A 170 12.35 -18.06 10.75
CA ILE A 170 13.47 -17.95 9.79
C ILE A 170 13.05 -18.44 8.40
N ASN A 171 12.24 -19.50 8.30
CA ASN A 171 11.72 -19.94 7.00
C ASN A 171 10.82 -18.87 6.35
N THR A 172 10.04 -18.11 7.14
CA THR A 172 9.25 -17.01 6.57
C THR A 172 10.16 -15.92 6.01
N ILE A 173 11.21 -15.53 6.75
CA ILE A 173 12.20 -14.55 6.27
C ILE A 173 12.87 -15.03 4.98
N LYS A 174 13.27 -16.31 4.93
CA LYS A 174 13.89 -16.92 3.75
C LYS A 174 12.96 -16.93 2.54
N ALA A 175 11.68 -17.27 2.75
CA ALA A 175 10.67 -17.24 1.70
C ALA A 175 10.50 -15.82 1.13
N VAL A 176 10.39 -14.81 1.99
CA VAL A 176 10.28 -13.41 1.56
C VAL A 176 11.55 -12.95 0.84
N ASN A 177 12.74 -13.31 1.34
CA ASN A 177 14.02 -12.98 0.73
C ASN A 177 14.16 -13.50 -0.72
N ASP A 178 13.71 -14.73 -0.97
CA ASP A 178 13.86 -15.39 -2.26
C ASP A 178 12.79 -14.97 -3.27
N TYR A 179 11.61 -14.58 -2.79
CA TYR A 179 10.44 -14.25 -3.62
C TYR A 179 9.99 -12.80 -3.43
N GLU A 180 10.90 -11.90 -3.03
CA GLU A 180 10.57 -10.49 -2.72
C GLU A 180 9.88 -9.78 -3.88
N THR A 181 10.34 -10.05 -5.11
CA THR A 181 9.78 -9.48 -6.34
C THR A 181 8.35 -9.97 -6.60
N LEU A 182 8.07 -11.24 -6.33
CA LEU A 182 6.74 -11.83 -6.46
C LEU A 182 5.80 -11.31 -5.37
N LEU A 183 6.31 -11.11 -4.16
CA LEU A 183 5.55 -10.49 -3.07
C LEU A 183 5.22 -9.02 -3.39
N ARG A 184 6.16 -8.26 -3.94
CA ARG A 184 5.92 -6.89 -4.46
C ARG A 184 4.88 -6.87 -5.58
N ALA A 185 4.90 -7.85 -6.48
CA ALA A 185 3.93 -7.99 -7.55
C ALA A 185 2.51 -8.32 -7.04
N SER A 186 2.39 -9.06 -5.93
CA SER A 186 1.09 -9.46 -5.37
C SER A 186 0.23 -8.29 -4.88
N ILE A 187 0.86 -7.12 -4.62
CA ILE A 187 0.21 -5.90 -4.13
C ILE A 187 0.24 -4.74 -5.14
N ALA A 188 0.74 -4.99 -6.36
CA ALA A 188 0.89 -3.98 -7.39
C ALA A 188 -0.46 -3.66 -8.04
N THR A 189 -0.90 -2.41 -7.93
CA THR A 189 -2.09 -1.88 -8.60
C THR A 189 -1.86 -0.42 -8.95
N ALA A 190 -2.58 0.08 -9.97
CA ALA A 190 -2.48 1.48 -10.40
C ALA A 190 -2.69 2.47 -9.25
N SER A 191 -3.60 2.16 -8.33
CA SER A 191 -3.93 3.01 -7.19
C SER A 191 -2.90 2.91 -6.05
N ASN A 192 -2.38 1.72 -5.77
CA ASN A 192 -1.35 1.53 -4.73
C ASN A 192 0.02 2.14 -5.14
N ASP A 193 0.30 2.27 -6.45
CA ASP A 193 1.46 3.04 -6.96
C ASP A 193 1.47 4.50 -6.46
N HIS A 194 0.31 5.07 -6.11
CA HIS A 194 0.22 6.44 -5.55
C HIS A 194 0.41 6.50 -4.03
N ARG A 195 0.41 5.36 -3.36
CA ARG A 195 0.50 5.26 -1.90
C ARG A 195 1.91 4.89 -1.45
N LEU A 196 2.50 3.86 -2.05
CA LEU A 196 3.79 3.31 -1.60
C LEU A 196 4.92 4.35 -1.63
N GLY A 197 5.73 4.38 -0.56
CA GLY A 197 6.92 5.23 -0.43
C GLY A 197 6.66 6.65 0.07
N ALA A 198 5.48 6.93 0.64
CA ALA A 198 5.16 8.23 1.22
C ALA A 198 4.18 8.09 2.40
N ASN A 199 4.26 9.02 3.36
CA ASN A 199 3.26 9.23 4.42
C ASN A 199 2.78 7.92 5.09
N GLU A 200 3.67 7.25 5.82
CA GLU A 200 3.42 5.98 6.55
C GLU A 200 3.13 4.73 5.69
N ALA A 201 3.07 4.85 4.37
CA ALA A 201 3.04 3.69 3.49
C ALA A 201 4.46 3.22 3.15
N PRO A 202 4.76 1.91 3.20
CA PRO A 202 6.11 1.41 2.96
C PRO A 202 6.56 1.67 1.51
N PRO A 203 7.89 1.75 1.24
CA PRO A 203 8.41 1.87 -0.12
C PRO A 203 8.16 0.59 -0.93
N ALA A 204 8.40 0.67 -2.25
CA ALA A 204 8.30 -0.48 -3.15
C ALA A 204 9.38 -1.55 -2.93
N ILE A 205 10.39 -1.26 -2.12
CA ILE A 205 11.46 -2.19 -1.75
C ILE A 205 10.94 -3.10 -0.65
N ILE A 206 10.76 -4.38 -0.95
CA ILE A 206 10.38 -5.36 0.07
C ILE A 206 11.56 -5.62 1.00
N SER A 207 11.37 -5.31 2.27
CA SER A 207 12.31 -5.59 3.36
C SER A 207 11.57 -6.13 4.57
N VAL A 208 12.30 -6.86 5.42
CA VAL A 208 11.76 -7.52 6.60
C VAL A 208 12.30 -6.85 7.85
N PHE A 209 11.39 -6.39 8.70
CA PHE A 209 11.68 -5.85 10.02
C PHE A 209 11.39 -6.91 11.09
N ILE A 210 12.35 -7.16 11.99
CA ILE A 210 12.20 -8.15 13.06
C ILE A 210 12.48 -7.58 14.45
N GLY A 211 12.97 -6.35 14.54
CA GLY A 211 13.33 -5.71 15.79
C GLY A 211 14.76 -6.06 16.23
N ALA A 212 15.37 -5.14 16.97
CA ALA A 212 16.74 -5.25 17.46
C ALA A 212 16.99 -6.54 18.27
N GLN A 213 16.00 -6.98 19.05
CA GLN A 213 16.13 -8.18 19.89
C GLN A 213 16.24 -9.46 19.06
N LEU A 214 15.31 -9.69 18.12
CA LEU A 214 15.37 -10.88 17.26
C LEU A 214 16.55 -10.80 16.30
N THR A 215 16.93 -9.60 15.84
CA THR A 215 18.16 -9.39 15.06
C THR A 215 19.40 -9.87 15.82
N LYS A 216 19.50 -9.56 17.11
CA LYS A 216 20.60 -10.05 17.96
C LYS A 216 20.58 -11.57 18.09
N VAL A 217 19.40 -12.17 18.32
CA VAL A 217 19.23 -13.63 18.41
C VAL A 217 19.68 -14.31 17.11
N LEU A 218 19.28 -13.79 15.93
CA LEU A 218 19.72 -14.35 14.65
C LEU A 218 21.24 -14.22 14.45
N SER A 219 21.83 -13.10 14.88
CA SER A 219 23.28 -12.88 14.81
C SER A 219 24.05 -13.86 15.71
N GLU A 220 23.54 -14.13 16.90
CA GLU A 220 24.11 -15.13 17.81
C GLU A 220 24.01 -16.54 17.22
N LEU A 221 22.86 -16.94 16.66
CA LEU A 221 22.67 -18.24 16.01
C LEU A 221 23.59 -18.46 14.79
N GLU A 222 23.92 -17.40 14.07
CA GLU A 222 24.85 -17.43 12.94
C GLU A 222 26.28 -17.78 13.37
N SER A 223 26.71 -17.29 14.53
CA SER A 223 28.08 -17.39 15.03
C SER A 223 28.50 -18.80 15.53
N VAL A 224 27.54 -19.73 15.58
CA VAL A 224 27.73 -21.06 16.16
C VAL A 224 28.50 -21.99 15.19
N THR A 225 29.25 -22.95 15.72
CA THR A 225 30.07 -23.92 14.97
C THR A 225 29.26 -24.87 14.09
N THR A 226 29.78 -25.19 12.90
CA THR A 226 29.13 -26.05 11.88
C THR A 226 29.24 -27.53 12.20
N GLY A 227 28.19 -28.30 11.95
CA GLY A 227 28.18 -29.75 12.11
C GLY A 227 27.59 -30.22 13.43
N LYS A 228 28.14 -31.32 13.97
CA LYS A 228 27.69 -31.91 15.25
C LYS A 228 28.13 -31.00 16.40
N LEU A 229 27.18 -30.30 17.00
CA LEU A 229 27.42 -29.46 18.17
C LEU A 229 27.86 -30.33 19.37
N SER A 230 28.84 -29.87 20.13
CA SER A 230 29.22 -30.49 21.40
C SER A 230 28.08 -30.37 22.44
N PRO A 231 28.06 -31.20 23.50
CA PRO A 231 27.06 -31.10 24.57
C PRO A 231 27.04 -29.73 25.26
N GLU A 232 28.21 -29.09 25.40
CA GLU A 232 28.39 -27.76 26.00
C GLU A 232 27.78 -26.67 25.11
N GLU A 233 28.11 -26.67 23.81
CA GLU A 233 27.53 -25.72 22.83
C GLU A 233 26.02 -25.88 22.71
N LYS A 234 25.48 -27.11 22.76
CA LYS A 234 24.02 -27.34 22.76
C LYS A 234 23.36 -26.75 23.99
N THR A 235 24.00 -26.89 25.14
CA THR A 235 23.47 -26.41 26.41
C THR A 235 23.49 -24.87 26.43
N ASP A 236 24.60 -24.28 26.00
CA ASP A 236 24.74 -22.83 25.86
C ASP A 236 23.71 -22.26 24.87
N LEU A 237 23.57 -22.85 23.70
CA LEU A 237 22.63 -22.38 22.68
C LEU A 237 21.17 -22.53 23.14
N LYS A 238 20.82 -23.65 23.78
CA LYS A 238 19.46 -23.88 24.30
C LYS A 238 19.13 -22.95 25.47
N LEU A 239 20.05 -22.71 26.40
CA LEU A 239 19.78 -21.91 27.61
C LEU A 239 20.02 -20.41 27.40
N ASN A 240 21.10 -20.04 26.72
CA ASN A 240 21.59 -18.67 26.67
C ASN A 240 21.23 -17.89 25.40
N VAL A 241 20.80 -18.57 24.32
CA VAL A 241 20.33 -17.92 23.08
C VAL A 241 18.84 -18.16 22.91
N VAL A 242 18.44 -19.44 22.80
CA VAL A 242 17.04 -19.84 22.57
C VAL A 242 16.19 -19.64 23.83
N GLY A 243 16.76 -19.85 25.02
CA GLY A 243 16.08 -19.64 26.30
C GLY A 243 15.91 -18.17 26.72
N LYS A 244 16.60 -17.23 26.05
CA LYS A 244 16.50 -15.78 26.34
C LYS A 244 15.43 -15.06 25.53
N ILE A 245 14.74 -15.76 24.62
CA ILE A 245 13.61 -15.18 23.88
C ILE A 245 12.44 -15.08 24.87
N PRO A 246 11.96 -13.87 25.21
CA PRO A 246 10.86 -13.70 26.14
C PRO A 246 9.55 -14.16 25.50
N ASP A 247 8.63 -14.65 26.33
CA ASP A 247 7.31 -15.13 25.88
C ASP A 247 6.42 -14.03 25.33
N VAL A 248 6.67 -12.81 25.77
CA VAL A 248 6.02 -11.60 25.30
C VAL A 248 7.14 -10.69 24.83
N LEU A 249 7.25 -10.56 23.52
CA LEU A 249 8.02 -9.47 22.94
C LEU A 249 7.20 -8.21 23.13
N LEU A 250 7.79 -7.21 23.81
CA LEU A 250 7.28 -5.84 23.73
C LEU A 250 7.15 -5.49 22.25
N ASP A 251 6.01 -4.89 21.89
CA ASP A 251 5.77 -4.44 20.54
C ASP A 251 6.78 -3.33 20.22
N ASN A 252 7.91 -3.74 19.64
CA ASN A 252 8.97 -2.86 19.15
C ASN A 252 8.60 -2.44 17.73
N THR A 253 7.33 -2.09 17.48
CA THR A 253 6.89 -1.61 16.17
C THR A 253 7.90 -0.62 15.64
N ASP A 254 8.39 -0.88 14.42
CA ASP A 254 9.10 0.08 13.59
C ASP A 254 8.52 1.47 13.85
N ARG A 255 9.29 2.32 14.54
CA ARG A 255 8.79 3.60 15.09
C ARG A 255 8.21 4.49 14.00
N ASN A 256 8.64 4.29 12.75
CA ASN A 256 8.20 5.03 11.59
C ASN A 256 7.24 4.23 10.69
N ARG A 257 6.89 2.98 11.05
CA ARG A 257 6.01 2.05 10.29
C ARG A 257 6.38 1.91 8.80
N THR A 258 7.65 2.08 8.44
CA THR A 258 8.11 2.15 7.05
C THR A 258 8.38 0.80 6.40
N SER A 259 8.51 -0.25 7.21
CA SER A 259 8.78 -1.61 6.74
C SER A 259 7.54 -2.22 6.08
N PRO A 260 7.67 -2.80 4.87
CA PRO A 260 6.55 -3.43 4.19
C PRO A 260 6.13 -4.75 4.84
N PHE A 261 7.07 -5.49 5.45
CA PHE A 261 6.80 -6.76 6.12
C PHE A 261 7.48 -6.76 7.50
N ALA A 262 6.69 -6.75 8.58
CA ALA A 262 7.20 -6.57 9.93
C ALA A 262 6.74 -7.68 10.87
N PHE A 263 7.62 -8.16 11.74
CA PHE A 263 7.24 -9.07 12.80
C PHE A 263 6.73 -8.28 14.02
N THR A 264 5.45 -8.43 14.36
CA THR A 264 4.81 -7.71 15.47
C THR A 264 4.54 -8.63 16.65
N GLY A 265 5.61 -9.29 17.11
CA GLY A 265 5.65 -10.09 18.33
C GLY A 265 5.20 -11.55 18.20
N ASN A 266 4.07 -11.80 17.52
CA ASN A 266 3.53 -13.17 17.36
C ASN A 266 2.90 -13.46 15.99
N LYS A 267 3.11 -12.56 15.03
CA LYS A 267 2.55 -12.57 13.68
C LYS A 267 3.39 -11.69 12.77
N TRP A 268 3.22 -11.86 11.46
CA TRP A 268 3.78 -10.94 10.47
C TRP A 268 2.71 -9.98 9.99
N GLU A 269 3.05 -8.70 9.93
CA GLU A 269 2.19 -7.64 9.41
C GLU A 269 2.70 -7.24 8.02
N PHE A 270 1.91 -7.52 6.99
CA PHE A 270 2.20 -7.12 5.62
C PHE A 270 1.49 -5.80 5.29
N ARG A 271 2.22 -4.69 5.41
CA ARG A 271 1.71 -3.31 5.32
C ARG A 271 1.56 -2.77 3.89
N ALA A 272 2.24 -3.40 2.93
CA ALA A 272 2.28 -2.91 1.54
C ALA A 272 0.97 -3.11 0.77
N VAL A 273 0.00 -3.83 1.33
CA VAL A 273 -1.28 -4.14 0.67
C VAL A 273 -2.18 -2.89 0.63
N GLY A 274 -2.79 -2.65 -0.53
CA GLY A 274 -3.68 -1.49 -0.74
C GLY A 274 -5.07 -1.65 -0.12
N SER A 275 -5.65 -0.53 0.31
CA SER A 275 -7.02 -0.43 0.88
C SER A 275 -8.13 -0.88 -0.08
N ASN A 276 -7.93 -0.85 -1.40
CA ASN A 276 -8.90 -1.35 -2.37
C ASN A 276 -8.62 -2.79 -2.83
N SER A 277 -7.40 -3.31 -2.62
CA SER A 277 -6.99 -4.64 -3.10
C SER A 277 -7.67 -5.77 -2.33
N ASN A 278 -8.05 -6.85 -2.99
CA ASN A 278 -8.48 -8.07 -2.30
C ASN A 278 -7.27 -8.72 -1.58
N CYS A 279 -7.43 -9.08 -0.30
CA CYS A 279 -6.40 -9.75 0.50
C CYS A 279 -5.93 -11.08 -0.14
N SER A 280 -6.78 -11.75 -0.92
CA SER A 280 -6.51 -13.05 -1.52
C SER A 280 -5.24 -13.09 -2.37
N ASN A 281 -4.95 -12.03 -3.14
CA ASN A 281 -3.76 -11.99 -4.00
C ASN A 281 -2.47 -12.03 -3.16
N ALA A 282 -2.39 -11.15 -2.16
CA ALA A 282 -1.26 -11.10 -1.23
C ALA A 282 -1.13 -12.40 -0.42
N MET A 283 -2.24 -12.93 0.08
CA MET A 283 -2.24 -14.14 0.90
C MET A 283 -1.96 -15.41 0.10
N THR A 284 -2.39 -15.50 -1.16
CA THR A 284 -2.05 -16.62 -2.04
C THR A 284 -0.54 -16.66 -2.26
N THR A 285 0.06 -15.51 -2.61
CA THR A 285 1.52 -15.42 -2.77
C THR A 285 2.26 -15.73 -1.48
N LEU A 286 1.91 -15.09 -0.35
CA LEU A 286 2.60 -15.28 0.92
C LEU A 286 2.51 -16.73 1.41
N ASN A 287 1.32 -17.34 1.39
CA ASN A 287 1.17 -18.73 1.79
C ASN A 287 1.91 -19.68 0.84
N ALA A 288 1.92 -19.43 -0.47
CA ALA A 288 2.64 -20.25 -1.45
C ALA A 288 4.16 -20.23 -1.22
N ILE A 289 4.76 -19.04 -1.08
CA ILE A 289 6.22 -18.92 -0.90
C ILE A 289 6.66 -19.58 0.41
N VAL A 290 5.88 -19.42 1.49
CA VAL A 290 6.17 -20.07 2.78
C VAL A 290 5.98 -21.58 2.69
N ALA A 291 4.93 -22.06 2.03
CA ALA A 291 4.69 -23.49 1.85
C ALA A 291 5.83 -24.15 1.05
N LYS A 292 6.31 -23.52 -0.02
CA LYS A 292 7.47 -24.00 -0.79
C LYS A 292 8.72 -24.05 0.07
N GLN A 293 9.03 -22.96 0.78
CA GLN A 293 10.19 -22.87 1.64
C GLN A 293 10.18 -23.91 2.77
N LEU A 294 9.02 -24.20 3.36
CA LEU A 294 8.89 -25.24 4.39
C LEU A 294 9.09 -26.66 3.83
N LYS A 295 8.65 -26.93 2.58
CA LYS A 295 8.93 -28.21 1.89
C LYS A 295 10.43 -28.38 1.63
N ASP A 296 11.08 -27.34 1.13
CA ASP A 296 12.53 -27.35 0.85
C ASP A 296 13.33 -27.56 2.13
N PHE A 297 12.99 -26.82 3.18
CA PHE A 297 13.57 -26.98 4.51
C PHE A 297 13.47 -28.42 5.03
N LYS A 298 12.31 -29.06 4.85
CA LYS A 298 12.13 -30.46 5.29
C LYS A 298 13.07 -31.41 4.54
N ILE A 299 13.21 -31.24 3.22
CA ILE A 299 14.10 -32.04 2.39
C ILE A 299 15.56 -31.85 2.82
N GLU A 300 16.00 -30.60 3.02
CA GLU A 300 17.37 -30.30 3.45
C GLU A 300 17.69 -30.86 4.85
N VAL A 301 16.76 -30.76 5.78
CA VAL A 301 16.92 -31.34 7.13
C VAL A 301 16.98 -32.86 7.09
N ASP A 302 16.10 -33.52 6.35
CA ASP A 302 16.09 -34.98 6.21
C ASP A 302 17.41 -35.47 5.60
N ALA A 303 17.89 -34.78 4.57
CA ALA A 303 19.17 -35.11 3.93
C ALA A 303 20.33 -35.08 4.94
N LEU A 304 20.37 -34.13 5.88
CA LEU A 304 21.41 -34.09 6.92
C LEU A 304 21.25 -35.18 7.97
N ILE A 305 20.02 -35.58 8.30
CA ILE A 305 19.74 -36.68 9.22
C ILE A 305 20.24 -38.00 8.61
N GLU A 306 19.88 -38.26 7.35
CA GLU A 306 20.20 -39.50 6.64
C GLU A 306 21.68 -39.60 6.26
N SER A 307 22.26 -38.54 5.67
CA SER A 307 23.61 -38.59 5.10
C SER A 307 24.73 -38.40 6.12
N LYS A 308 24.48 -37.71 7.23
CA LYS A 308 25.51 -37.33 8.22
C LYS A 308 25.26 -37.89 9.62
N ASP A 309 24.26 -38.77 9.78
CA ASP A 309 23.86 -39.35 11.07
C ASP A 309 23.76 -38.27 12.16
N MET A 310 23.09 -37.17 11.81
CA MET A 310 22.87 -36.04 12.73
C MET A 310 21.56 -36.23 13.49
N LYS A 311 21.56 -35.81 14.76
CA LYS A 311 20.30 -35.72 15.52
C LYS A 311 19.42 -34.64 14.89
N LYS A 312 18.10 -34.85 14.95
CA LYS A 312 17.09 -33.95 14.38
C LYS A 312 17.30 -32.48 14.76
N ASP A 313 17.48 -32.19 16.05
CA ASP A 313 17.75 -30.82 16.53
C ASP A 313 18.97 -30.20 15.85
N ASP A 314 20.06 -30.96 15.69
CA ASP A 314 21.31 -30.48 15.11
C ASP A 314 21.14 -30.19 13.61
N ALA A 315 20.45 -31.07 12.89
CA ALA A 315 20.15 -30.89 11.48
C ALA A 315 19.31 -29.62 11.24
N ILE A 316 18.27 -29.40 12.06
CA ILE A 316 17.45 -28.19 12.02
C ILE A 316 18.32 -26.94 12.23
N PHE A 317 19.15 -26.92 13.29
CA PHE A 317 20.00 -25.76 13.57
C PHE A 317 20.97 -25.44 12.43
N ASN A 318 21.57 -26.47 11.81
CA ASN A 318 22.50 -26.26 10.69
C ASN A 318 21.80 -25.62 9.49
N VAL A 319 20.61 -26.08 9.12
CA VAL A 319 19.86 -25.48 7.99
C VAL A 319 19.41 -24.05 8.33
N LEU A 320 18.83 -23.83 9.52
CA LEU A 320 18.39 -22.50 9.94
C LEU A 320 19.54 -21.48 9.95
N ARG A 321 20.74 -21.90 10.35
CA ARG A 321 21.93 -21.04 10.31
C ARG A 321 22.26 -20.58 8.89
N GLU A 322 22.26 -21.49 7.93
CA GLU A 322 22.55 -21.14 6.54
C GLU A 322 21.45 -20.23 5.96
N TYR A 323 20.20 -20.42 6.34
CA TYR A 323 19.12 -19.52 5.95
C TYR A 323 19.26 -18.12 6.54
N ILE A 324 19.73 -17.99 7.78
CA ILE A 324 20.05 -16.68 8.38
C ILE A 324 21.10 -15.96 7.52
N LYS A 325 22.19 -16.64 7.15
CA LYS A 325 23.25 -16.07 6.31
C LYS A 325 22.72 -15.61 4.95
N GLN A 326 21.92 -16.45 4.30
CA GLN A 326 21.37 -16.18 2.97
C GLN A 326 20.31 -15.07 2.96
N SER A 327 19.63 -14.87 4.09
CA SER A 327 18.53 -13.89 4.20
C SER A 327 18.97 -12.53 4.73
N LYS A 328 20.27 -12.32 5.01
CA LYS A 328 20.76 -11.03 5.54
C LYS A 328 20.39 -9.83 4.69
N LYS A 329 20.32 -9.99 3.37
CA LYS A 329 20.02 -8.88 2.45
C LYS A 329 18.63 -8.29 2.66
N ILE A 330 17.63 -9.10 3.04
CA ILE A 330 16.24 -8.65 3.20
C ILE A 330 15.98 -7.96 4.54
N LEU A 331 16.80 -8.22 5.56
CA LEU A 331 16.61 -7.70 6.92
C LEU A 331 17.01 -6.22 6.99
N PHE A 332 16.08 -5.38 7.46
CA PHE A 332 16.30 -3.94 7.61
C PHE A 332 15.51 -3.36 8.77
N GLU A 333 16.20 -2.60 9.62
CA GLU A 333 15.71 -2.04 10.89
C GLU A 333 15.67 -0.50 10.89
N GLY A 334 16.02 0.13 9.76
CA GLY A 334 16.13 1.57 9.64
C GLY A 334 14.93 2.23 8.97
N ASP A 335 15.08 3.52 8.65
CA ASP A 335 14.08 4.30 7.93
C ASP A 335 14.01 3.90 6.45
N GLY A 336 12.90 3.25 6.07
CA GLY A 336 12.62 2.79 4.72
C GLY A 336 12.44 3.93 3.68
N TYR A 337 12.23 5.17 4.10
CA TYR A 337 12.08 6.31 3.19
C TYR A 337 13.40 6.97 2.80
N SER A 338 14.47 6.68 3.54
CA SER A 338 15.74 7.35 3.31
C SER A 338 16.34 7.00 1.94
N GLU A 339 16.87 7.99 1.23
CA GLU A 339 17.68 7.73 0.02
C GLU A 339 18.88 6.82 0.32
N ALA A 340 19.36 6.85 1.57
CA ALA A 340 20.40 5.95 2.05
C ALA A 340 19.94 4.49 1.96
N TRP A 341 18.70 4.20 2.35
CA TRP A 341 18.13 2.86 2.21
C TRP A 341 17.97 2.45 0.74
N GLU A 342 17.46 3.33 -0.13
CA GLU A 342 17.34 3.01 -1.56
C GLU A 342 18.69 2.61 -2.19
N LYS A 343 19.76 3.36 -1.89
CA LYS A 343 21.12 3.06 -2.35
C LYS A 343 21.68 1.76 -1.74
N GLU A 344 21.42 1.53 -0.46
CA GLU A 344 21.88 0.34 0.25
C GLU A 344 21.15 -0.94 -0.20
N ALA A 345 19.83 -0.88 -0.34
CA ALA A 345 19.01 -1.97 -0.87
C ALA A 345 19.47 -2.40 -2.26
N ALA A 346 19.78 -1.44 -3.15
CA ALA A 346 20.34 -1.72 -4.47
C ALA A 346 21.70 -2.44 -4.38
N LYS A 347 22.60 -2.02 -3.47
CA LYS A 347 23.88 -2.71 -3.23
C LYS A 347 23.69 -4.14 -2.71
N ARG A 348 22.63 -4.37 -1.92
CA ARG A 348 22.23 -5.69 -1.41
C ARG A 348 21.53 -6.57 -2.46
N GLY A 349 21.22 -6.02 -3.64
CA GLY A 349 20.53 -6.71 -4.71
C GLY A 349 19.03 -6.90 -4.48
N LEU A 350 18.40 -6.01 -3.71
CA LEU A 350 16.94 -5.95 -3.57
C LEU A 350 16.33 -5.14 -4.72
N SER A 351 15.17 -5.57 -5.23
CA SER A 351 14.45 -4.85 -6.28
C SER A 351 13.78 -3.58 -5.74
N ASN A 352 13.53 -2.63 -6.65
CA ASN A 352 12.78 -1.42 -6.37
C ASN A 352 11.82 -1.09 -7.53
N PHE A 353 10.84 -1.97 -7.74
CA PHE A 353 9.84 -1.80 -8.79
C PHE A 353 8.76 -0.80 -8.35
N LYS A 354 8.99 0.48 -8.67
CA LYS A 354 8.11 1.60 -8.26
C LYS A 354 6.77 1.59 -8.97
N THR A 355 6.68 0.99 -10.16
CA THR A 355 5.48 1.02 -10.99
C THR A 355 4.88 -0.37 -11.18
N THR A 356 3.56 -0.42 -11.29
CA THR A 356 2.82 -1.68 -11.47
C THR A 356 3.27 -2.47 -12.70
N PRO A 357 3.38 -1.91 -13.93
CA PRO A 357 3.78 -2.67 -15.11
C PRO A 357 5.17 -3.30 -15.02
N GLU A 358 6.07 -2.71 -14.22
CA GLU A 358 7.39 -3.27 -13.97
C GLU A 358 7.31 -4.37 -12.90
N ALA A 359 6.61 -4.12 -11.80
CA ALA A 359 6.49 -5.05 -10.68
C ALA A 359 5.82 -6.37 -11.08
N ILE A 360 4.72 -6.31 -11.85
CA ILE A 360 3.95 -7.53 -12.17
C ILE A 360 4.65 -8.48 -13.13
N LYS A 361 5.74 -8.07 -13.80
CA LYS A 361 6.60 -8.98 -14.59
C LYS A 361 7.12 -10.16 -13.77
N ALA A 362 7.28 -10.00 -12.46
CA ALA A 362 7.70 -11.08 -11.57
C ALA A 362 6.72 -12.27 -11.58
N LYS A 363 5.43 -12.04 -11.88
CA LYS A 363 4.39 -13.09 -11.92
C LYS A 363 4.58 -14.08 -13.07
N VAL A 364 5.16 -13.64 -14.19
CA VAL A 364 5.49 -14.50 -15.35
C VAL A 364 6.97 -14.87 -15.41
N SER A 365 7.66 -14.78 -14.27
CA SER A 365 9.03 -15.28 -14.17
C SER A 365 9.05 -16.80 -14.10
N LYS A 366 10.16 -17.42 -14.53
CA LYS A 366 10.37 -18.86 -14.36
C LYS A 366 10.18 -19.30 -12.90
N GLN A 367 10.65 -18.46 -11.96
CA GLN A 367 10.52 -18.72 -10.52
C GLN A 367 9.04 -18.78 -10.09
N ALA A 368 8.20 -17.87 -10.58
CA ALA A 368 6.77 -17.87 -10.27
C ALA A 368 6.03 -19.06 -10.89
N PHE A 369 6.30 -19.40 -12.15
CA PHE A 369 5.70 -20.58 -12.80
C PHE A 369 6.04 -21.86 -12.05
N THR A 370 7.33 -22.09 -11.77
CA THR A 370 7.78 -23.27 -11.02
C THR A 370 7.14 -23.33 -9.64
N LEU A 371 7.06 -22.21 -8.92
CA LEU A 371 6.42 -22.15 -7.59
C LEU A 371 4.96 -22.61 -7.64
N PHE A 372 4.15 -22.03 -8.53
CA PHE A 372 2.72 -22.31 -8.55
C PHE A 372 2.40 -23.70 -9.11
N GLU A 373 3.16 -24.17 -10.09
CA GLU A 373 3.01 -25.50 -10.69
C GLU A 373 3.39 -26.61 -9.69
N GLU A 374 4.55 -26.50 -9.03
CA GLU A 374 5.00 -27.50 -8.04
C GLU A 374 4.08 -27.60 -6.82
N LEU A 375 3.40 -26.51 -6.47
CA LEU A 375 2.41 -26.49 -5.40
C LEU A 375 1.00 -26.89 -5.86
N GLY A 376 0.77 -27.05 -7.17
CA GLY A 376 -0.55 -27.36 -7.73
C GLY A 376 -1.58 -26.24 -7.50
N ILE A 377 -1.12 -24.99 -7.43
CA ILE A 377 -1.96 -23.81 -7.18
C ILE A 377 -2.51 -23.24 -8.50
N MET A 378 -1.62 -23.04 -9.47
CA MET A 378 -1.95 -22.55 -10.81
C MET A 378 -1.02 -23.17 -11.85
N ASN A 379 -1.53 -23.40 -13.05
CA ASN A 379 -0.74 -23.78 -14.21
C ASN A 379 -0.22 -22.53 -14.98
N HIS A 380 0.63 -22.76 -15.98
CA HIS A 380 1.23 -21.70 -16.79
C HIS A 380 0.20 -20.75 -17.42
N ILE A 381 -0.85 -21.31 -18.02
CA ILE A 381 -1.90 -20.53 -18.71
C ILE A 381 -2.65 -19.64 -17.72
N GLU A 382 -2.94 -20.15 -16.52
CA GLU A 382 -3.63 -19.39 -15.47
C GLU A 382 -2.79 -18.22 -14.95
N VAL A 383 -1.47 -18.42 -14.79
CA VAL A 383 -0.54 -17.36 -14.36
C VAL A 383 -0.41 -16.28 -15.43
N GLU A 384 -0.25 -16.65 -16.69
CA GLU A 384 -0.18 -15.70 -17.82
C GLU A 384 -1.48 -14.91 -17.97
N ALA A 385 -2.64 -15.59 -17.94
CA ALA A 385 -3.93 -14.92 -18.07
C ALA A 385 -4.15 -13.88 -16.96
N ARG A 386 -3.79 -14.19 -15.70
CA ARG A 386 -3.90 -13.24 -14.59
C ARG A 386 -2.97 -12.04 -14.78
N TYR A 387 -1.74 -12.27 -15.23
CA TYR A 387 -0.80 -11.21 -15.55
C TYR A 387 -1.33 -10.27 -16.64
N GLU A 388 -1.89 -10.81 -17.73
CA GLU A 388 -2.50 -10.00 -18.79
C GLU A 388 -3.72 -9.20 -18.29
N ILE A 389 -4.59 -9.81 -17.49
CA ILE A 389 -5.75 -9.13 -16.89
C ILE A 389 -5.31 -7.94 -16.02
N GLU A 390 -4.26 -8.11 -15.21
CA GLU A 390 -3.74 -7.03 -14.36
C GLU A 390 -3.12 -5.88 -15.17
N LEU A 391 -2.42 -6.19 -16.27
CA LEU A 391 -1.90 -5.18 -17.21
C LEU A 391 -3.03 -4.40 -17.89
N GLU A 392 -4.09 -5.10 -18.30
CA GLU A 392 -5.27 -4.47 -18.86
C GLU A 392 -6.00 -3.61 -17.84
N GLU A 393 -6.16 -4.08 -16.61
CA GLU A 393 -6.79 -3.33 -15.53
C GLU A 393 -6.01 -2.04 -15.24
N TYR A 394 -4.68 -2.14 -15.11
CA TYR A 394 -3.81 -0.98 -14.95
C TYR A 394 -4.02 0.02 -16.09
N THR A 395 -3.95 -0.45 -17.33
CA THR A 395 -4.10 0.36 -18.53
C THR A 395 -5.45 1.06 -18.56
N LYS A 396 -6.54 0.34 -18.29
CA LYS A 396 -7.91 0.87 -18.29
C LYS A 396 -8.09 1.92 -17.18
N LYS A 397 -7.54 1.70 -15.97
CA LYS A 397 -7.59 2.69 -14.88
C LYS A 397 -6.89 3.98 -15.26
N ILE A 398 -5.63 3.93 -15.69
CA ILE A 398 -4.90 5.13 -16.12
C ILE A 398 -5.57 5.79 -17.32
N GLN A 399 -6.15 5.00 -18.23
CA GLN A 399 -6.93 5.54 -19.35
C GLN A 399 -8.16 6.33 -18.89
N ILE A 400 -8.93 5.81 -17.93
CA ILE A 400 -10.10 6.49 -17.38
C ILE A 400 -9.67 7.77 -16.67
N GLU A 401 -8.64 7.72 -15.82
CA GLU A 401 -8.10 8.91 -15.16
C GLU A 401 -7.69 9.98 -16.17
N GLY A 402 -6.95 9.61 -17.22
CA GLY A 402 -6.53 10.56 -18.25
C GLY A 402 -7.70 11.16 -19.03
N ARG A 403 -8.75 10.39 -19.31
CA ARG A 403 -9.97 10.89 -19.96
C ARG A 403 -10.71 11.88 -19.07
N ILE A 404 -10.94 11.51 -17.81
CA ILE A 404 -11.66 12.36 -16.86
C ILE A 404 -10.87 13.63 -16.57
N LEU A 405 -9.54 13.54 -16.37
CA LEU A 405 -8.68 14.71 -16.19
C LEU A 405 -8.77 15.67 -17.39
N GLY A 406 -8.68 15.15 -18.61
CA GLY A 406 -8.80 15.97 -19.81
C GLY A 406 -10.18 16.64 -19.94
N ASP A 407 -11.24 15.90 -19.61
CA ASP A 407 -12.62 16.39 -19.63
C ASP A 407 -12.87 17.49 -18.60
N ILE A 408 -12.60 17.23 -17.32
CA ILE A 408 -12.83 18.21 -16.25
C ILE A 408 -11.96 19.47 -16.42
N SER A 409 -10.72 19.31 -16.89
CA SER A 409 -9.83 20.47 -17.09
C SER A 409 -10.34 21.38 -18.20
N ARG A 410 -10.90 20.81 -19.28
CA ARG A 410 -11.41 21.58 -20.43
C ARG A 410 -12.84 22.08 -20.26
N ASN A 411 -13.69 21.34 -19.57
CA ASN A 411 -15.12 21.63 -19.48
C ASN A 411 -15.51 22.32 -18.15
N HIS A 412 -14.72 22.17 -17.09
CA HIS A 412 -14.97 22.83 -15.80
C HIS A 412 -13.95 23.92 -15.48
N VAL A 413 -12.65 23.60 -15.52
CA VAL A 413 -11.58 24.52 -15.09
C VAL A 413 -11.39 25.67 -16.08
N ILE A 414 -11.10 25.38 -17.35
CA ILE A 414 -10.83 26.41 -18.37
C ILE A 414 -12.01 27.40 -18.51
N PRO A 415 -13.28 26.99 -18.64
CA PRO A 415 -14.39 27.93 -18.79
C PRO A 415 -14.55 28.83 -17.56
N THR A 416 -14.29 28.29 -16.38
CA THR A 416 -14.33 29.04 -15.12
C THR A 416 -13.22 30.10 -15.07
N ALA A 417 -12.00 29.72 -15.46
CA ALA A 417 -10.88 30.65 -15.56
C ALA A 417 -11.11 31.75 -16.60
N ILE A 418 -11.68 31.43 -17.77
CA ILE A 418 -12.03 32.42 -18.81
C ILE A 418 -13.09 33.40 -18.31
N ARG A 419 -14.13 32.93 -17.61
CA ARG A 419 -15.16 33.82 -17.05
C ARG A 419 -14.54 34.83 -16.07
N TYR A 420 -13.70 34.36 -15.16
CA TYR A 420 -13.02 35.24 -14.21
C TYR A 420 -12.03 36.19 -14.90
N GLN A 421 -11.29 35.68 -15.90
CA GLN A 421 -10.40 36.50 -16.72
C GLN A 421 -11.15 37.66 -17.41
N ASN A 422 -12.36 37.41 -17.93
CA ASN A 422 -13.19 38.46 -18.52
C ASN A 422 -13.57 39.54 -17.49
N THR A 423 -13.90 39.16 -16.25
CA THR A 423 -14.14 40.11 -15.16
C THR A 423 -12.94 41.01 -14.91
N LEU A 424 -11.73 40.43 -14.88
CA LEU A 424 -10.49 41.20 -14.72
C LEU A 424 -10.23 42.12 -15.92
N ILE A 425 -10.49 41.66 -17.15
CA ILE A 425 -10.33 42.47 -18.36
C ILE A 425 -11.27 43.67 -18.34
N GLU A 426 -12.54 43.49 -17.96
CA GLU A 426 -13.49 44.60 -17.84
C GLU A 426 -13.08 45.59 -16.73
N ASN A 427 -12.54 45.10 -15.61
CA ASN A 427 -11.96 45.97 -14.59
C ASN A 427 -10.79 46.82 -15.14
N VAL A 428 -9.85 46.20 -15.86
CA VAL A 428 -8.69 46.91 -16.46
C VAL A 428 -9.16 47.93 -17.51
N LYS A 429 -10.16 47.60 -18.33
CA LYS A 429 -10.75 48.55 -19.29
C LYS A 429 -11.37 49.76 -18.58
N GLY A 430 -12.15 49.53 -17.52
CA GLY A 430 -12.73 50.62 -16.73
C GLY A 430 -11.66 51.51 -16.07
N LEU A 431 -10.59 50.93 -15.52
CA LEU A 431 -9.46 51.70 -15.00
C LEU A 431 -8.78 52.54 -16.09
N LYS A 432 -8.63 51.98 -17.29
CA LYS A 432 -8.07 52.70 -18.44
C LYS A 432 -8.93 53.88 -18.87
N GLU A 433 -10.25 53.72 -18.87
CA GLU A 433 -11.19 54.80 -19.22
C GLU A 433 -11.16 55.95 -18.21
N ILE A 434 -11.02 55.64 -16.91
CA ILE A 434 -10.99 56.62 -15.83
C ILE A 434 -9.63 57.35 -15.74
N PHE A 435 -8.53 56.60 -15.82
CA PHE A 435 -7.18 57.11 -15.50
C PHE A 435 -6.29 57.39 -16.73
N GLY A 436 -6.78 57.12 -17.95
CA GLY A 436 -6.04 57.40 -19.18
C GLY A 436 -4.71 56.66 -19.24
N LYS A 437 -3.58 57.38 -19.28
CA LYS A 437 -2.24 56.78 -19.38
C LYS A 437 -1.69 56.23 -18.05
N GLU A 438 -2.21 56.69 -16.91
CA GLU A 438 -1.73 56.24 -15.59
C GLU A 438 -2.23 54.84 -15.22
N PHE A 439 -3.18 54.30 -16.00
CA PHE A 439 -3.76 52.99 -15.75
C PHE A 439 -2.72 51.86 -15.76
N GLU A 440 -1.61 51.99 -16.50
CA GLU A 440 -0.59 50.93 -16.58
C GLU A 440 0.07 50.66 -15.21
N THR A 441 0.21 51.71 -14.39
CA THR A 441 0.74 51.59 -13.03
C THR A 441 -0.33 51.10 -12.06
N ILE A 442 -1.57 51.58 -12.19
CA ILE A 442 -2.69 51.28 -11.28
C ILE A 442 -3.22 49.85 -11.50
N ALA A 443 -3.32 49.42 -12.76
CA ALA A 443 -3.86 48.12 -13.17
C ALA A 443 -2.78 47.04 -13.33
N LYS A 444 -1.54 47.31 -12.89
CA LYS A 444 -0.37 46.45 -13.10
C LYS A 444 -0.63 45.01 -12.62
N GLU A 445 -1.13 44.86 -11.40
CA GLU A 445 -1.35 43.55 -10.79
C GLU A 445 -2.47 42.77 -11.50
N GLN A 446 -3.54 43.45 -11.92
CA GLN A 446 -4.63 42.85 -12.69
C GLN A 446 -4.13 42.37 -14.06
N ILE A 447 -3.26 43.15 -14.73
CA ILE A 447 -2.66 42.75 -16.00
C ILE A 447 -1.74 41.53 -15.81
N VAL A 448 -0.97 41.47 -14.72
CA VAL A 448 -0.15 40.28 -14.38
C VAL A 448 -1.05 39.06 -14.17
N LEU A 449 -2.11 39.18 -13.38
CA LEU A 449 -3.06 38.11 -13.12
C LEU A 449 -3.71 37.59 -14.41
N ILE A 450 -4.12 38.49 -15.31
CA ILE A 450 -4.68 38.11 -16.62
C ILE A 450 -3.66 37.29 -17.43
N LYS A 451 -2.37 37.70 -17.44
CA LYS A 451 -1.30 36.97 -18.15
C LYS A 451 -1.06 35.58 -17.55
N GLU A 452 -1.03 35.47 -16.22
CA GLU A 452 -0.86 34.18 -15.53
C GLU A 452 -2.01 33.23 -15.83
N ILE A 453 -3.25 33.71 -15.74
CA ILE A 453 -4.44 32.92 -16.09
C ILE A 453 -4.37 32.44 -17.54
N SER A 454 -4.03 33.31 -18.49
CA SER A 454 -3.84 32.93 -19.90
C SER A 454 -2.79 31.84 -20.07
N GLY A 455 -1.63 31.98 -19.41
CA GLY A 455 -0.55 31.01 -19.49
C GLY A 455 -0.95 29.64 -18.93
N HIS A 456 -1.72 29.60 -17.84
CA HIS A 456 -2.23 28.34 -17.29
C HIS A 456 -3.32 27.70 -18.17
N ILE A 457 -4.20 28.49 -18.79
CA ILE A 457 -5.20 27.99 -19.77
C ILE A 457 -4.49 27.36 -20.98
N GLU A 458 -3.46 28.02 -21.52
CA GLU A 458 -2.64 27.49 -22.61
C GLU A 458 -1.93 26.19 -22.20
N GLY A 459 -1.32 26.18 -21.00
CA GLY A 459 -0.67 25.02 -20.41
C GLY A 459 -1.61 23.81 -20.31
N ILE A 460 -2.82 24.00 -19.80
CA ILE A 460 -3.82 22.94 -19.72
C ILE A 460 -4.17 22.41 -21.11
N ASN A 461 -4.54 23.29 -22.04
CA ASN A 461 -4.99 22.86 -23.37
C ASN A 461 -3.90 22.11 -24.14
N SER A 462 -2.68 22.63 -24.16
CA SER A 462 -1.54 22.01 -24.86
C SER A 462 -1.20 20.64 -24.28
N LYS A 463 -1.17 20.51 -22.94
CA LYS A 463 -0.85 19.26 -22.25
C LYS A 463 -1.97 18.21 -22.38
N VAL A 464 -3.24 18.62 -22.34
CA VAL A 464 -4.37 17.72 -22.60
C VAL A 464 -4.35 17.19 -24.03
N LEU A 465 -3.99 18.03 -25.02
CA LEU A 465 -3.84 17.60 -26.41
C LEU A 465 -2.71 16.56 -26.53
N ALA A 466 -1.52 16.87 -26.01
CA ALA A 466 -0.37 15.97 -26.05
C ALA A 466 -0.64 14.63 -25.34
N MET A 467 -1.25 14.66 -24.17
CA MET A 467 -1.70 13.47 -23.44
C MET A 467 -2.69 12.63 -24.27
N THR A 468 -3.62 13.30 -24.97
CA THR A 468 -4.61 12.63 -25.81
C THR A 468 -3.97 11.92 -27.00
N ASP A 469 -2.94 12.52 -27.60
CA ASP A 469 -2.19 11.94 -28.71
C ASP A 469 -1.31 10.76 -28.26
N GLU A 470 -0.65 10.86 -27.10
CA GLU A 470 0.07 9.73 -26.51
C GLU A 470 -0.87 8.57 -26.18
N ARG A 471 -2.05 8.87 -25.63
CA ARG A 471 -3.10 7.87 -25.37
C ARG A 471 -3.57 7.20 -26.66
N ARG A 472 -3.73 7.98 -27.74
CA ARG A 472 -4.09 7.46 -29.06
C ARG A 472 -3.00 6.51 -29.57
N THR A 473 -1.74 6.88 -29.43
CA THR A 473 -0.59 6.04 -29.82
C THR A 473 -0.54 4.75 -29.00
N ALA A 474 -0.65 4.84 -27.68
CA ALA A 474 -0.64 3.69 -26.78
C ALA A 474 -1.77 2.69 -27.08
N ASN A 475 -2.96 3.17 -27.43
CA ASN A 475 -4.12 2.34 -27.78
C ASN A 475 -3.96 1.49 -29.05
N HIS A 476 -2.99 1.80 -29.91
CA HIS A 476 -2.71 1.00 -31.11
C HIS A 476 -1.72 -0.14 -30.84
N LEU A 477 -1.15 -0.23 -29.64
CA LEU A 477 -0.28 -1.33 -29.25
C LEU A 477 -1.13 -2.59 -29.06
N THR A 478 -0.65 -3.73 -29.54
CA THR A 478 -1.36 -5.01 -29.38
C THR A 478 -0.88 -5.82 -28.18
N ASP A 479 0.33 -5.54 -27.70
CA ASP A 479 0.95 -6.20 -26.57
C ASP A 479 0.57 -5.48 -25.26
N ALA A 480 -0.04 -6.22 -24.32
CA ALA A 480 -0.55 -5.67 -23.07
C ALA A 480 0.56 -5.03 -22.22
N GLN A 481 1.76 -5.62 -22.20
CA GLN A 481 2.90 -5.10 -21.43
C GLN A 481 3.37 -3.76 -21.99
N LYS A 482 3.61 -3.68 -23.30
CA LYS A 482 4.01 -2.44 -23.98
C LYS A 482 2.94 -1.37 -23.85
N MET A 483 1.65 -1.74 -23.88
CA MET A 483 0.56 -0.80 -23.67
C MET A 483 0.59 -0.23 -22.25
N ALA A 484 0.68 -1.08 -21.23
CA ALA A 484 0.76 -0.65 -19.84
C ALA A 484 1.99 0.25 -19.57
N GLU A 485 3.15 -0.10 -20.14
CA GLU A 485 4.37 0.72 -20.08
C GLU A 485 4.18 2.07 -20.79
N ALA A 486 3.52 2.11 -21.95
CA ALA A 486 3.23 3.36 -22.65
C ALA A 486 2.31 4.27 -21.82
N TYR A 487 1.27 3.72 -21.20
CA TYR A 487 0.41 4.48 -20.29
C TYR A 487 1.18 4.98 -19.06
N CYS A 488 2.01 4.14 -18.45
CA CYS A 488 2.82 4.49 -17.29
C CYS A 488 3.85 5.58 -17.59
N ASN A 489 4.58 5.44 -18.69
CA ASN A 489 5.78 6.24 -18.95
C ASN A 489 5.53 7.44 -19.87
N LYS A 490 4.44 7.44 -20.66
CA LYS A 490 4.14 8.51 -21.62
C LYS A 490 2.82 9.22 -21.33
N VAL A 491 1.77 8.52 -20.86
CA VAL A 491 0.46 9.15 -20.60
C VAL A 491 0.39 9.74 -19.19
N LYS A 492 0.66 8.94 -18.16
CA LYS A 492 0.58 9.32 -16.74
C LYS A 492 1.40 10.57 -16.38
N PRO A 493 2.59 10.84 -16.94
CA PRO A 493 3.35 12.05 -16.62
C PRO A 493 2.60 13.36 -16.87
N TYR A 494 1.71 13.41 -17.88
CA TYR A 494 0.91 14.60 -18.15
C TYR A 494 -0.09 14.92 -17.04
N PHE A 495 -0.42 13.96 -16.16
CA PHE A 495 -1.43 14.19 -15.12
C PHE A 495 -0.96 15.26 -14.14
N GLU A 496 0.32 15.20 -13.77
CA GLU A 496 0.93 16.16 -12.86
C GLU A 496 1.08 17.54 -13.52
N ASP A 497 1.48 17.59 -14.79
CA ASP A 497 1.57 18.84 -15.55
C ASP A 497 0.21 19.56 -15.65
N ILE A 498 -0.84 18.84 -16.02
CA ILE A 498 -2.20 19.39 -16.15
C ILE A 498 -2.72 19.81 -14.77
N ARG A 499 -2.53 18.96 -13.76
CA ARG A 499 -2.92 19.26 -12.38
C ARG A 499 -2.26 20.53 -11.88
N ASN A 500 -0.96 20.69 -12.08
CA ASN A 500 -0.23 21.87 -11.60
C ASN A 500 -0.82 23.18 -12.15
N HIS A 501 -1.18 23.22 -13.43
CA HIS A 501 -1.86 24.40 -13.98
C HIS A 501 -3.27 24.61 -13.41
N CYS A 502 -4.05 23.54 -13.24
CA CYS A 502 -5.39 23.63 -12.66
C CYS A 502 -5.36 24.09 -11.19
N ASP A 503 -4.46 23.52 -10.38
CA ASP A 503 -4.29 23.85 -8.96
C ASP A 503 -3.81 25.30 -8.79
N LYS A 504 -3.01 25.84 -9.75
CA LYS A 504 -2.66 27.26 -9.76
C LYS A 504 -3.85 28.15 -10.13
N LEU A 505 -4.68 27.75 -11.10
CA LEU A 505 -5.91 28.49 -11.40
C LEU A 505 -6.89 28.49 -10.22
N GLU A 506 -6.99 27.41 -9.44
CA GLU A 506 -7.84 27.36 -8.23
C GLU A 506 -7.48 28.45 -7.20
N LEU A 507 -6.20 28.85 -7.14
CA LEU A 507 -5.70 29.90 -6.25
C LEU A 507 -5.92 31.32 -6.80
N LEU A 508 -5.93 31.47 -8.12
CA LEU A 508 -6.04 32.76 -8.79
C LEU A 508 -7.49 33.17 -9.05
N VAL A 509 -8.35 32.19 -9.33
CA VAL A 509 -9.77 32.40 -9.60
C VAL A 509 -10.53 32.61 -8.31
N ASP A 510 -11.49 33.53 -8.36
CA ASP A 510 -12.44 33.78 -7.27
C ASP A 510 -13.14 32.49 -6.79
N ASP A 511 -13.28 32.36 -5.47
CA ASP A 511 -13.81 31.18 -4.79
C ASP A 511 -15.28 30.93 -5.14
N GLU A 512 -16.09 32.00 -5.23
CA GLU A 512 -17.51 31.92 -5.59
C GLU A 512 -17.72 31.38 -7.01
N SER A 513 -16.76 31.68 -7.91
CA SER A 513 -16.79 31.22 -9.29
C SER A 513 -16.30 29.77 -9.47
N TRP A 514 -15.56 29.22 -8.50
CA TRP A 514 -14.89 27.92 -8.62
C TRP A 514 -15.89 26.76 -8.47
N THR A 515 -15.97 25.90 -9.49
CA THR A 515 -17.07 24.92 -9.60
C THR A 515 -16.81 23.58 -8.91
N LEU A 516 -15.56 23.26 -8.60
CA LEU A 516 -15.20 22.01 -7.94
C LEU A 516 -15.00 22.25 -6.45
N THR A 517 -15.58 21.41 -5.60
CA THR A 517 -15.36 21.48 -4.16
C THR A 517 -13.87 21.37 -3.82
N LYS A 518 -13.38 22.32 -3.01
CA LYS A 518 -11.96 22.44 -2.66
C LYS A 518 -11.58 21.43 -1.59
N TYR A 519 -10.29 21.11 -1.47
CA TYR A 519 -9.82 20.16 -0.45
C TYR A 519 -10.16 20.61 0.98
N ARG A 520 -10.12 21.92 1.26
CA ARG A 520 -10.52 22.46 2.57
C ARG A 520 -11.94 22.07 2.97
N GLU A 521 -12.83 21.89 1.98
CA GLU A 521 -14.21 21.49 2.21
C GLU A 521 -14.31 19.97 2.36
N LEU A 522 -13.72 19.21 1.43
CA LEU A 522 -13.74 17.75 1.43
C LEU A 522 -13.14 17.12 2.69
N LEU A 523 -12.11 17.75 3.27
CA LEU A 523 -11.36 17.18 4.40
C LEU A 523 -11.82 17.64 5.78
N PHE A 524 -12.45 18.82 5.91
CA PHE A 524 -12.70 19.43 7.22
C PHE A 524 -14.15 19.86 7.46
N THR A 525 -15.01 19.84 6.44
CA THR A 525 -16.43 20.15 6.64
C THR A 525 -17.10 18.98 7.36
N LYS A 526 -17.72 19.27 8.50
CA LYS A 526 -18.26 18.27 9.44
C LYS A 526 -19.75 18.06 9.26
#